data_AF-A0A0U5FH04-F1
#
_entry.id   AF-A0A0U5FH04-F1
#
_cell.length_a   1.000
_cell.length_b   1.000
_cell.length_c   1.000
_cell.angle_alpha   90.00
_cell.angle_beta   90.00
_cell.angle_gamma   90.00
#
_symmetry.space_group_name_H-M   'P 1'
#
loop_
_entity.id
_entity.type
_entity.pdbx_description
1 polymer ?
#
loop_
_entity_poly.entity_id
_entity_poly.type
_entity_poly.pdbx_seq_one_letter_code
_entity_poly.pdbx_strand_id
1 'polypeptide(L)'
;MQETQTKKKHHFHMLSAFTILFLIIILIAILTWIIPAGTYETDKAGNIISGTYKAVTNNPQGIWDVFMAPVIGMVGDKKTDGAISVSLFILVIGGFLGVVNKTNALNEGIGSIVRRYKGREKQLIPILMLLFALGGSTYGMGGRNDCILSSLDSRDDGRWL
;
A
#
# COMPACT_ATOMS: atom_id res chain seq x y z
N MET A 1 12.30 48.36 -33.05
CA MET A 1 13.24 47.83 -32.04
C MET A 1 12.42 47.20 -30.93
N GLN A 2 12.95 46.11 -30.36
CA GLN A 2 12.58 45.42 -29.11
C GLN A 2 11.61 44.23 -29.25
N GLU A 3 12.26 43.06 -29.26
CA GLU A 3 11.75 41.72 -28.98
C GLU A 3 11.23 41.65 -27.55
N THR A 4 9.99 41.18 -27.36
CA THR A 4 9.49 40.81 -26.02
C THR A 4 9.83 39.34 -25.75
N GLN A 5 10.82 39.21 -24.88
CA GLN A 5 11.36 38.02 -24.22
C GLN A 5 10.33 36.90 -23.95
N THR A 6 10.66 35.70 -24.40
CA THR A 6 9.95 34.46 -24.11
C THR A 6 10.04 34.13 -22.62
N LYS A 7 8.89 34.21 -21.93
CA LYS A 7 8.73 33.79 -20.54
C LYS A 7 9.07 32.30 -20.44
N LYS A 8 10.23 31.96 -19.88
CA LYS A 8 10.69 30.59 -19.62
C LYS A 8 9.64 29.90 -18.74
N LYS A 9 8.74 29.12 -19.36
CA LYS A 9 7.86 28.21 -18.63
C LYS A 9 8.80 27.31 -17.84
N HIS A 10 8.69 27.35 -16.52
CA HIS A 10 9.30 26.32 -15.70
C HIS A 10 8.65 25.03 -16.18
N HIS A 11 9.40 24.25 -16.96
CA HIS A 11 9.03 22.91 -17.35
C HIS A 11 9.04 22.15 -16.04
N PHE A 12 7.89 22.13 -15.36
CA PHE A 12 7.61 21.22 -14.28
C PHE A 12 7.82 19.85 -14.88
N HIS A 13 9.04 19.33 -14.74
CA HIS A 13 9.29 17.92 -14.85
C HIS A 13 8.23 17.31 -13.94
N MET A 14 7.31 16.55 -14.54
CA MET A 14 6.37 15.76 -13.76
C MET A 14 7.23 15.00 -12.77
N LEU A 15 7.12 15.38 -11.50
CA LEU A 15 7.94 14.82 -10.44
C LEU A 15 7.70 13.32 -10.52
N SER A 16 8.73 12.58 -10.90
CA SER A 16 8.63 11.14 -11.01
C SER A 16 8.21 10.60 -9.65
N ALA A 17 7.45 9.50 -9.63
CA ALA A 17 7.06 8.84 -8.38
C ALA A 17 8.29 8.61 -7.47
N PHE A 18 9.46 8.35 -8.06
CA PHE A 18 10.74 8.24 -7.35
C PHE A 18 11.16 9.55 -6.65
N THR A 19 11.03 10.70 -7.32
CA THR A 19 11.37 12.00 -6.73
C THR A 19 10.43 12.35 -5.58
N ILE A 20 9.13 12.07 -5.74
CA ILE A 20 8.12 12.29 -4.69
C ILE A 20 8.40 11.39 -3.49
N LEU A 21 8.65 10.10 -3.72
CA LEU A 21 8.98 9.13 -2.68
C LEU A 21 10.23 9.57 -1.90
N PHE A 22 11.29 9.96 -2.61
CA PHE A 22 12.53 10.41 -1.99
C PHE A 22 12.34 11.67 -1.12
N LEU A 23 11.53 12.62 -1.61
CA LEU A 23 11.19 13.84 -0.86
C LEU A 23 10.40 13.54 0.41
N ILE A 24 9.46 12.58 0.35
CA ILE A 24 8.69 12.13 1.52
C ILE A 24 9.60 11.45 2.55
N ILE A 25 10.53 10.60 2.13
CA ILE A 25 11.46 9.92 3.04
C ILE A 25 12.32 10.94 3.79
N ILE A 26 12.88 11.92 3.07
CA ILE A 26 13.67 13.01 3.69
C ILE A 26 12.81 13.79 4.69
N LEU A 27 11.58 14.14 4.32
CA LEU A 27 10.67 14.90 5.18
C LEU A 27 10.34 14.12 6.46
N ILE A 28 10.03 12.83 6.36
CA ILE A 28 9.74 11.97 7.51
C ILE A 28 10.98 11.81 8.39
N ALA A 29 12.16 11.59 7.82
CA ALA A 29 13.40 11.45 8.57
C ALA A 29 13.73 12.71 9.40
N ILE A 30 13.52 13.91 8.82
CA ILE A 30 13.67 15.18 9.53
C ILE A 30 12.63 15.29 10.66
N LEU A 31 11.39 14.88 10.39
CA LEU A 31 10.31 14.94 11.38
C LEU A 31 10.54 13.97 12.55
N THR A 32 11.15 12.81 12.32
CA THR A 32 11.54 11.84 13.36
C THR A 32 12.56 12.41 14.36
N TRP A 33 13.38 13.39 13.97
CA TRP A 33 14.27 14.07 14.92
C TRP A 33 13.54 14.99 15.91
N ILE A 34 12.36 15.49 15.54
CA ILE A 34 11.57 16.44 16.33
C ILE A 34 10.57 15.72 17.24
N ILE A 35 10.03 14.57 16.79
CA ILE A 35 8.96 13.83 17.50
C ILE A 35 9.47 12.45 17.95
N PRO A 36 9.78 12.24 19.24
CA PRO A 36 10.11 10.91 19.76
C PRO A 36 8.87 10.02 19.80
N ALA A 37 9.05 8.73 19.52
CA ALA A 37 7.98 7.74 19.66
C ALA A 37 7.65 7.53 21.15
N GLY A 38 6.38 7.70 21.53
CA GLY A 38 5.88 7.40 22.87
C GLY A 38 5.28 6.00 22.94
N THR A 39 5.58 5.25 24.00
CA THR A 39 4.97 3.94 24.25
C THR A 39 4.19 3.93 25.55
N TYR A 40 3.06 3.22 25.57
CA TYR A 40 2.26 2.99 26.76
C TYR A 40 2.58 1.59 27.30
N GLU A 41 2.83 1.47 28.61
CA GLU A 41 2.97 0.17 29.25
C GLU A 41 1.62 -0.54 29.29
N THR A 42 1.63 -1.83 28.95
CA THR A 42 0.44 -2.70 28.91
C THR A 42 0.55 -3.72 30.05
N ASP A 43 -0.53 -3.95 30.79
CA ASP A 43 -0.58 -4.97 31.84
C ASP A 43 -0.58 -6.40 31.24
N LYS A 44 -0.33 -7.43 32.06
CA LYS A 44 -0.38 -8.87 31.68
C LYS A 44 -1.73 -9.31 31.09
N ALA A 45 -2.78 -8.50 31.24
CA ALA A 45 -4.11 -8.71 30.66
C ALA A 45 -4.36 -7.95 29.33
N GLY A 46 -3.37 -7.25 28.77
CA GLY A 46 -3.49 -6.56 27.48
C GLY A 46 -4.15 -5.17 27.54
N ASN A 47 -4.48 -4.67 28.75
CA ASN A 47 -5.08 -3.35 28.93
C ASN A 47 -4.01 -2.26 29.02
N ILE A 48 -4.20 -1.17 28.28
CA ILE A 48 -3.33 0.00 28.28
C ILE A 48 -3.52 0.75 29.61
N ILE A 49 -2.45 0.90 30.39
CA ILE A 49 -2.51 1.55 31.71
C ILE A 49 -2.49 3.07 31.50
N SER A 50 -3.55 3.75 31.95
CA SER A 50 -3.66 5.21 31.87
C SER A 50 -2.65 5.88 32.82
N GLY A 51 -1.82 6.78 32.28
CA GLY A 51 -0.81 7.55 33.04
C GLY A 51 0.64 7.07 32.91
N THR A 52 0.87 5.90 32.31
CA THR A 52 2.24 5.34 32.13
C THR A 52 2.81 5.62 30.74
N TYR A 53 2.77 6.91 30.35
CA TYR A 53 3.47 7.36 29.14
C TYR A 53 4.97 7.41 29.43
N LYS A 54 5.72 6.44 28.91
CA LYS A 54 7.18 6.52 28.90
C LYS A 54 7.62 6.95 27.51
N ALA A 55 8.22 8.13 27.43
CA ALA A 55 8.94 8.54 26.23
C ALA A 55 10.10 7.56 26.03
N VAL A 56 10.06 6.79 24.94
CA VAL A 56 11.18 5.89 24.60
C VAL A 56 12.37 6.75 24.23
N THR A 57 13.57 6.28 24.57
CA THR A 57 14.83 6.92 24.18
C THR A 57 14.83 7.16 22.67
N ASN A 58 14.93 8.43 22.29
CA ASN A 58 14.96 8.86 20.90
C ASN A 58 16.10 8.14 20.18
N ASN A 59 15.78 7.18 19.30
CA ASN A 59 16.76 6.57 18.41
C ASN A 59 16.56 7.19 17.02
N PRO A 60 17.21 8.34 16.74
CA PRO A 60 17.09 8.96 15.43
C PRO A 60 17.53 7.96 14.38
N GLN A 61 16.80 7.87 13.28
CA GLN A 61 17.26 7.11 12.11
C GLN A 61 18.56 7.75 11.62
N GLY A 62 19.68 7.06 11.77
CA GLY A 62 20.97 7.56 11.34
C GLY A 62 20.97 7.80 9.84
N ILE A 63 21.79 8.74 9.34
CA ILE A 63 21.95 8.97 7.90
C ILE A 63 22.29 7.65 7.18
N TRP A 64 23.10 6.80 7.82
CA TRP A 64 23.44 5.47 7.31
C TRP A 64 22.26 4.50 7.29
N ASP A 65 21.38 4.56 8.30
CA ASP A 65 20.16 3.75 8.33
C ASP A 65 19.18 4.18 7.25
N VAL A 66 19.11 5.47 6.91
CA VAL A 66 18.27 5.96 5.80
C VAL A 66 18.74 5.42 4.45
N PHE A 67 20.06 5.31 4.24
CA PHE A 67 20.60 4.70 3.02
C PHE A 67 20.47 3.18 2.99
N MET A 68 20.55 2.51 4.15
CA MET A 68 20.37 1.06 4.25
C MET A 68 18.89 0.64 4.33
N ALA A 69 17.97 1.55 4.67
CA ALA A 69 16.54 1.28 4.83
C ALA A 69 15.90 0.60 3.61
N PRO A 70 16.18 0.98 2.34
CA PRO A 70 15.66 0.26 1.19
C PRO A 70 16.17 -1.19 1.09
N VAL A 71 17.42 -1.44 1.46
CA VAL A 71 18.03 -2.77 1.43
C VAL A 71 17.46 -3.66 2.54
N ILE A 72 17.38 -3.11 3.76
CA ILE A 72 16.77 -3.78 4.92
C ILE A 72 15.28 -4.04 4.66
N GLY A 73 14.56 -3.13 4.00
CA GLY A 73 13.17 -3.33 3.62
C GLY A 73 12.97 -4.49 2.63
N MET A 74 13.94 -4.74 1.74
CA MET A 74 13.88 -5.88 0.82
C MET A 74 14.30 -7.20 1.48
N VAL A 75 15.40 -7.21 2.23
CA VAL A 75 15.97 -8.44 2.83
C VAL A 75 15.29 -8.84 4.15
N GLY A 76 14.74 -7.87 4.88
CA GLY A 76 14.16 -8.05 6.20
C GLY A 76 15.20 -8.01 7.33
N ASP A 77 14.75 -7.69 8.54
CA ASP A 77 15.52 -7.76 9.78
C ASP A 77 14.70 -8.54 10.84
N LYS A 78 15.27 -8.84 12.01
CA LYS A 78 14.65 -9.63 13.09
C LYS A 78 13.30 -9.09 13.59
N LYS A 79 12.94 -7.85 13.25
CA LYS A 79 11.68 -7.18 13.62
C LYS A 79 10.75 -6.90 12.45
N THR A 80 11.17 -7.13 11.20
CA THR A 80 10.40 -6.73 10.01
C THR A 80 10.60 -7.74 8.88
N ASP A 81 9.50 -8.33 8.42
CA ASP A 81 9.52 -9.26 7.27
C ASP A 81 10.01 -8.54 6.01
N GLY A 82 10.92 -9.19 5.29
CA GLY A 82 11.48 -8.65 4.05
C GLY A 82 10.49 -8.72 2.88
N ALA A 83 10.54 -7.72 2.00
CA ALA A 83 9.71 -7.67 0.79
C ALA A 83 10.12 -8.67 -0.31
N ILE A 84 11.07 -9.57 -0.04
CA ILE A 84 11.62 -10.50 -1.04
C ILE A 84 10.58 -11.48 -1.58
N SER A 85 9.67 -11.96 -0.73
CA SER A 85 8.60 -12.89 -1.11
C SER A 85 7.61 -12.26 -2.09
N VAL A 86 7.18 -11.02 -1.81
CA VAL A 86 6.30 -10.24 -2.67
C VAL A 86 7.00 -9.88 -3.99
N SER A 87 8.28 -9.52 -3.92
CA SER A 87 9.08 -9.17 -5.10
C SER A 87 9.23 -10.34 -6.07
N LEU A 88 9.53 -11.55 -5.55
CA LEU A 88 9.60 -12.77 -6.34
C LEU A 88 8.23 -13.14 -6.95
N PHE A 89 7.15 -12.96 -6.19
CA PHE A 89 5.80 -13.20 -6.68
C PHE A 89 5.44 -12.28 -7.85
N ILE A 90 5.68 -10.97 -7.72
CA ILE A 90 5.45 -9.99 -8.79
C ILE A 90 6.33 -10.29 -10.01
N LEU A 91 7.59 -10.70 -9.81
CA LEU A 91 8.49 -11.07 -10.90
C LEU A 91 7.93 -12.26 -11.70
N VAL A 92 7.47 -13.32 -11.03
CA VAL A 92 6.90 -14.50 -11.68
C VAL A 92 5.62 -14.13 -12.44
N ILE A 93 4.72 -13.33 -11.84
CA ILE A 93 3.52 -12.83 -12.51
C ILE A 93 3.89 -11.96 -13.71
N GLY A 94 4.85 -11.05 -13.57
CA GLY A 94 5.32 -10.19 -14.65
C GLY A 94 5.92 -10.98 -15.82
N GLY A 95 6.70 -12.02 -15.52
CA GLY A 95 7.24 -12.94 -16.52
C GLY A 95 6.14 -13.70 -17.26
N PHE A 96 5.18 -14.25 -16.53
CA PHE A 96 4.01 -14.91 -17.11
C PHE A 96 3.18 -13.96 -17.98
N LEU A 97 2.82 -12.78 -17.45
CA LEU A 97 2.07 -11.77 -18.19
C LEU A 97 2.82 -11.31 -19.46
N GLY A 98 4.15 -11.23 -19.43
CA GLY A 98 4.97 -10.93 -20.61
C GLY A 98 4.83 -11.99 -21.70
N VAL A 99 4.84 -13.28 -21.34
CA VAL A 99 4.63 -14.39 -22.30
C VAL A 99 3.20 -14.36 -22.85
N VAL A 100 2.19 -14.18 -22.00
CA VAL A 100 0.77 -14.13 -22.42
C VAL A 100 0.48 -12.91 -23.30
N ASN A 101 1.12 -11.78 -23.04
CA ASN A 101 0.98 -10.59 -23.88
C ASN A 101 1.66 -10.81 -25.24
N LYS A 102 2.81 -11.50 -25.28
CA LYS A 102 3.47 -11.88 -26.54
C LYS A 102 2.63 -12.84 -27.39
N THR A 103 1.84 -13.72 -26.76
CA THR A 103 0.90 -14.61 -27.47
C THR A 103 -0.41 -13.93 -27.84
N ASN A 104 -0.63 -12.65 -27.49
CA ASN A 104 -1.89 -11.91 -27.66
C ASN A 104 -3.14 -12.56 -27.02
N ALA A 105 -2.98 -13.64 -26.27
CA ALA A 105 -4.08 -14.35 -25.63
C ALA A 105 -4.85 -13.44 -24.66
N LEU A 106 -4.15 -12.50 -24.02
CA LEU A 106 -4.75 -11.51 -23.12
C LEU A 106 -5.67 -10.55 -23.90
N ASN A 107 -5.18 -9.96 -24.98
CA ASN A 107 -5.94 -8.99 -25.78
C ASN A 107 -7.17 -9.63 -26.45
N GLU A 108 -7.03 -10.83 -27.00
CA GLU A 108 -8.15 -11.56 -27.60
C GLU A 108 -9.16 -12.05 -26.55
N GLY A 109 -8.68 -12.49 -25.39
CA GLY A 109 -9.50 -12.89 -24.25
C GLY A 109 -10.39 -11.75 -23.73
N ILE A 110 -9.80 -10.56 -23.54
CA ILE A 110 -10.57 -9.34 -23.18
C ILE A 110 -11.60 -9.02 -24.26
N GLY A 111 -11.19 -9.04 -25.54
CA GLY A 111 -12.07 -8.76 -26.66
C GLY A 111 -13.29 -9.68 -26.72
N SER A 112 -13.10 -10.97 -26.43
CA SER A 112 -14.17 -11.97 -26.34
C SER A 112 -15.15 -11.67 -25.20
N ILE A 113 -14.64 -11.34 -24.01
CA ILE A 113 -15.47 -11.01 -22.84
C ILE A 113 -16.29 -9.73 -23.10
N VAL A 114 -15.65 -8.68 -23.63
CA VAL A 114 -16.33 -7.42 -23.95
C VAL A 114 -17.41 -7.61 -25.01
N ARG A 115 -17.14 -8.41 -26.05
CA ARG A 115 -18.17 -8.77 -27.05
C ARG A 115 -19.32 -9.57 -26.45
N ARG A 116 -19.05 -10.48 -25.53
CA ARG A 116 -20.07 -11.30 -24.86
C ARG A 116 -20.96 -10.49 -23.91
N TYR A 117 -20.43 -9.40 -23.35
CA TYR A 117 -21.17 -8.50 -22.45
C TYR A 117 -21.66 -7.20 -23.10
N LYS A 118 -21.53 -7.04 -24.44
CA LYS A 118 -22.13 -5.92 -25.17
C LYS A 118 -23.65 -5.88 -24.95
N GLY A 119 -24.14 -4.80 -24.36
CA GLY A 119 -25.56 -4.60 -23.98
C GLY A 119 -25.87 -4.80 -22.49
N ARG A 120 -24.98 -5.42 -21.70
CA ARG A 120 -25.09 -5.52 -20.22
C ARG A 120 -23.85 -4.97 -19.52
N GLU A 121 -23.24 -3.93 -20.08
CA GLU A 121 -22.00 -3.30 -19.57
C GLU A 121 -22.12 -2.86 -18.11
N LYS A 122 -23.33 -2.46 -17.67
CA LYS A 122 -23.62 -2.13 -16.26
C LYS A 122 -23.42 -3.29 -15.29
N GLN A 123 -23.52 -4.55 -15.73
CA GLN A 123 -23.24 -5.72 -14.90
C GLN A 123 -21.74 -6.09 -14.83
N LEU A 124 -20.91 -5.54 -15.71
CA LEU A 124 -19.46 -5.78 -15.69
C LEU A 124 -18.82 -5.17 -14.43
N ILE A 125 -19.30 -4.00 -14.01
CA ILE A 125 -18.80 -3.23 -12.87
C ILE A 125 -18.95 -3.99 -11.53
N PRO A 126 -20.14 -4.50 -11.14
CA PRO A 126 -20.29 -5.24 -9.88
C PRO A 126 -19.51 -6.57 -9.86
N ILE A 127 -19.39 -7.25 -11.00
CA ILE A 127 -18.56 -8.47 -11.12
C ILE A 127 -17.09 -8.14 -10.84
N LEU A 128 -16.59 -7.04 -11.43
CA LEU A 128 -15.21 -6.61 -11.23
C LEU A 128 -14.97 -6.18 -9.79
N MET A 129 -15.91 -5.44 -9.17
CA MET A 129 -15.87 -5.09 -7.75
C MET A 129 -15.79 -6.31 -6.83
N LEU A 130 -16.63 -7.32 -7.05
CA LEU A 130 -16.62 -8.55 -6.25
C LEU A 130 -15.27 -9.29 -6.40
N LEU A 131 -14.75 -9.37 -7.62
CA LEU A 131 -13.48 -10.04 -7.91
C LEU A 131 -12.29 -9.33 -7.24
N PHE A 132 -12.25 -7.99 -7.28
CA PHE A 132 -11.22 -7.21 -6.58
C PHE A 132 -11.36 -7.30 -5.06
N ALA A 133 -12.58 -7.31 -4.53
CA ALA A 133 -12.82 -7.49 -3.10
C ALA A 133 -12.35 -8.87 -2.62
N LEU A 134 -12.68 -9.94 -3.35
CA LEU A 134 -12.25 -11.30 -3.04
C LEU A 134 -10.74 -11.49 -3.22
N GLY A 135 -10.17 -10.96 -4.32
CA GLY A 135 -8.74 -11.01 -4.58
C GLY A 135 -7.93 -10.23 -3.53
N GLY A 136 -8.34 -9.00 -3.23
CA GLY A 136 -7.72 -8.17 -2.19
C GLY A 136 -7.83 -8.80 -0.81
N SER A 137 -8.96 -9.44 -0.48
CA SER A 137 -9.13 -10.13 0.81
C SER A 137 -8.27 -11.40 0.92
N THR A 138 -8.14 -12.18 -0.16
CA THR A 138 -7.37 -13.44 -0.14
C THR A 138 -5.87 -13.20 0.02
N TYR A 139 -5.32 -12.15 -0.61
CA TYR A 139 -3.90 -11.82 -0.52
C TYR A 139 -3.59 -10.81 0.62
N GLY A 140 -4.58 -10.07 1.12
CA GLY A 140 -4.42 -9.04 2.14
C GLY A 140 -4.85 -9.43 3.56
N MET A 141 -5.48 -10.59 3.76
CA MET A 141 -6.07 -10.94 5.05
C MET A 141 -5.95 -12.44 5.33
N GLY A 142 -5.04 -12.81 6.23
CA GLY A 142 -5.08 -14.12 6.85
C GLY A 142 -6.39 -14.26 7.65
N GLY A 143 -7.27 -15.15 7.23
CA GLY A 143 -8.50 -15.46 7.97
C GLY A 143 -9.74 -15.51 7.08
N ARG A 144 -10.17 -16.75 6.80
CA ARG A 144 -11.43 -17.13 6.16
C ARG A 144 -12.62 -16.39 6.79
N ASN A 145 -13.43 -15.72 5.98
CA ASN A 145 -14.87 -15.50 6.21
C ASN A 145 -15.33 -14.49 7.29
N ASP A 146 -14.44 -13.80 8.00
CA ASP A 146 -14.85 -13.03 9.19
C ASP A 146 -15.41 -11.62 8.91
N CYS A 147 -15.21 -11.05 7.72
CA CYS A 147 -15.56 -9.64 7.47
C CYS A 147 -17.05 -9.38 7.18
N ILE A 148 -17.80 -10.39 6.71
CA ILE A 148 -19.26 -10.27 6.48
C ILE A 148 -20.05 -10.63 7.74
N LEU A 149 -19.53 -11.51 8.61
CA LEU A 149 -20.16 -11.90 9.87
C LEU A 149 -19.97 -10.87 10.99
N SER A 150 -18.83 -10.16 11.06
CA SER A 150 -18.62 -9.13 12.10
C SER A 150 -19.49 -7.88 11.93
N SER A 151 -19.88 -7.56 10.69
CA SER A 151 -20.84 -6.47 10.42
C SER A 151 -22.30 -6.84 10.71
N LEU A 152 -22.61 -8.14 10.87
CA LEU A 152 -23.92 -8.63 11.26
C LEU A 152 -24.01 -8.91 12.77
N ASP A 153 -22.90 -9.25 13.42
CA ASP A 153 -22.83 -9.43 14.88
C ASP A 153 -22.92 -8.09 15.64
N SER A 154 -22.38 -6.99 15.08
CA SER A 154 -22.49 -5.65 15.71
C SER A 154 -23.86 -4.97 15.59
N ARG A 155 -24.86 -5.62 14.97
CA ARG A 155 -26.23 -5.08 14.85
C ARG A 155 -27.25 -5.71 15.81
N ASP A 156 -26.85 -6.67 16.64
CA ASP A 156 -27.72 -7.34 17.62
C ASP A 156 -27.36 -7.03 19.08
N ASP A 157 -26.61 -5.94 19.33
CA ASP A 157 -26.39 -5.45 20.70
C ASP A 157 -27.50 -4.46 21.06
N GLY A 158 -28.62 -5.02 21.57
CA GLY A 158 -29.87 -4.36 21.94
C GLY A 158 -29.77 -3.28 23.02
N ARG A 159 -29.02 -2.21 22.77
CA ARG A 159 -29.05 -0.95 23.54
C ARG A 159 -29.88 0.09 22.80
N TRP A 160 -31.20 -0.07 22.91
CA TRP A 160 -32.20 0.98 22.68
C TRP A 160 -33.15 1.12 23.89
N LEU A 161 -32.61 0.98 25.10
CA LEU A 161 -33.22 1.46 26.36
C LEU A 161 -32.14 2.14 27.21
#